data_AF-A0A1H7VQ06-F1
#
_entry.id   AF-A0A1H7VQ06-F1
#
_cell.length_a   1.000
_cell.length_b   1.000
_cell.length_c   1.000
_cell.angle_alpha   90.00
_cell.angle_beta   90.00
_cell.angle_gamma   90.00
#
_symmetry.space_group_name_H-M   'P 1'
#
loop_
_entity.id
_entity.type
_entity.pdbx_description
1 polymer ?
#
loop_
_entity_poly.entity_id
_entity_poly.type
_entity_poly.pdbx_seq_one_letter_code
_entity_poly.pdbx_strand_id
1 'polypeptide(L)'
;MNQFDEYQKLMRYKYGYHSFFIIVALSIINFNLELFYDIQWAETKSLEFMLFIFLAAGYSIVMNVYKGAYFTKKQNSNLYAVIFLFIGIANFYLSISPYSPLIIDGLLTSNIIKLVNGLIWTSLPVAYFTRQLVDKKRNENDSD
;
A
#
# COMPACT_ATOMS: atom_id res chain seq x y z
N MET A 1 18.72 22.89 -9.85
CA MET A 1 17.72 21.91 -9.39
C MET A 1 17.20 21.18 -10.62
N ASN A 2 17.25 19.85 -10.69
CA ASN A 2 16.82 19.09 -11.87
C ASN A 2 15.29 18.95 -11.87
N GLN A 3 14.60 19.30 -12.97
CA GLN A 3 13.13 19.21 -13.11
C GLN A 3 12.52 17.86 -12.65
N PHE A 4 13.26 16.77 -12.79
CA PHE A 4 12.83 15.45 -12.32
C PHE A 4 12.62 15.37 -10.80
N ASP A 5 13.42 16.08 -10.02
CA ASP A 5 13.34 16.07 -8.55
C ASP A 5 12.10 16.82 -8.06
N GLU A 6 11.74 17.91 -8.73
CA GLU A 6 10.51 18.67 -8.45
C GLU A 6 9.26 17.86 -8.79
N TYR A 7 9.27 17.12 -9.90
CA TYR A 7 8.17 16.23 -10.25
C TYR A 7 7.98 15.11 -9.20
N GLN A 8 9.06 14.45 -8.79
CA GLN A 8 8.98 13.40 -7.76
C GLN A 8 8.47 13.96 -6.43
N LYS A 9 8.93 15.15 -6.02
CA LYS A 9 8.44 15.84 -4.82
C LYS A 9 6.95 16.18 -4.91
N LEU A 10 6.51 16.72 -6.04
CA LEU A 10 5.09 17.05 -6.27
C LEU A 10 4.20 15.81 -6.22
N MET A 11 4.60 14.71 -6.86
CA MET A 11 3.82 13.47 -6.85
C MET A 11 3.72 12.88 -5.45
N ARG A 12 4.84 12.82 -4.70
CA ARG A 12 4.84 12.36 -3.31
C ARG A 12 3.91 13.19 -2.44
N TYR A 13 3.92 14.52 -2.60
CA TYR A 13 3.00 15.41 -1.89
C TYR A 13 1.54 15.13 -2.27
N LYS A 14 1.23 15.05 -3.57
CA LYS A 14 -0.13 14.81 -4.07
C LYS A 14 -0.73 13.50 -3.52
N TYR A 15 -0.02 12.39 -3.66
CA TYR A 15 -0.54 11.10 -3.18
C TYR A 15 -0.42 10.94 -1.67
N GLY A 16 0.52 11.61 -1.02
CA GLY A 16 0.55 11.74 0.44
C GLY A 16 -0.70 12.47 0.96
N TYR A 17 -1.10 13.56 0.30
CA TYR A 17 -2.32 14.30 0.63
C TYR A 17 -3.57 13.44 0.44
N HIS A 18 -3.70 12.73 -0.69
CA HIS A 18 -4.80 11.78 -0.88
C HIS A 18 -4.84 10.71 0.23
N SER A 19 -3.68 10.19 0.61
CA SER A 19 -3.57 9.16 1.66
C SER A 19 -4.01 9.69 3.02
N PHE A 20 -3.67 10.94 3.33
CA PHE A 20 -4.18 11.62 4.51
C PHE A 20 -5.71 11.69 4.52
N PHE A 21 -6.33 12.05 3.38
CA PHE A 21 -7.79 12.06 3.26
C PHE A 21 -8.41 10.67 3.38
N ILE A 22 -7.75 9.62 2.91
CA ILE A 22 -8.19 8.24 3.11
C ILE A 22 -8.27 7.92 4.61
N ILE A 23 -7.22 8.25 5.38
CA ILE A 23 -7.23 8.04 6.84
C ILE A 23 -8.36 8.82 7.48
N VAL A 24 -8.47 10.13 7.19
CA VAL A 24 -9.52 10.98 7.77
C VAL A 24 -10.92 10.43 7.47
N ALA A 25 -11.19 10.08 6.22
CA ALA A 25 -12.49 9.54 5.82
C ALA A 25 -12.80 8.21 6.52
N LEU A 26 -11.84 7.28 6.55
CA LEU A 26 -12.01 5.99 7.23
C LEU A 26 -12.18 6.15 8.74
N SER A 27 -11.43 7.06 9.38
CA SER A 27 -11.58 7.37 10.80
C SER A 27 -12.96 7.94 11.12
N ILE A 28 -13.48 8.84 10.28
CA ILE A 28 -14.84 9.37 10.45
C ILE A 28 -15.87 8.24 10.32
N ILE A 29 -15.76 7.40 9.29
CA ILE A 29 -16.67 6.27 9.10
C ILE A 29 -16.62 5.33 10.31
N ASN A 30 -15.43 4.98 10.78
CA ASN A 30 -15.24 4.11 11.94
C ASN A 30 -15.84 4.69 13.21
N PHE A 31 -15.62 5.98 13.45
CA PHE A 31 -16.20 6.70 14.57
C PHE A 31 -17.74 6.66 14.53
N ASN A 32 -18.35 6.83 13.35
CA ASN A 32 -19.81 6.76 13.21
C ASN A 32 -20.34 5.33 13.41
N LEU A 33 -19.61 4.30 12.97
CA LEU A 33 -19.97 2.90 13.20
C LEU A 33 -20.01 2.56 14.69
N GLU A 34 -19.02 3.04 15.45
CA GLU A 34 -18.99 2.90 16.90
C GLU A 34 -20.11 3.71 17.56
N LEU A 35 -20.24 4.99 17.21
CA LEU A 35 -21.18 5.91 17.87
C LEU A 35 -22.66 5.50 17.69
N PHE A 36 -23.04 5.04 16.50
CA PHE A 36 -24.45 4.78 16.17
C PHE A 36 -24.84 3.31 16.21
N TYR A 37 -23.88 2.40 16.05
CA TYR A 37 -24.15 0.96 15.91
C TYR A 37 -23.38 0.09 16.91
N ASP A 38 -22.51 0.67 17.75
CA ASP A 38 -21.66 -0.07 18.69
C ASP A 38 -20.83 -1.18 18.03
N ILE A 39 -20.44 -0.96 16.77
CA ILE A 39 -19.69 -1.95 15.98
C ILE A 39 -18.20 -1.78 16.24
N GLN A 40 -17.58 -2.87 16.70
CA GLN A 40 -16.14 -3.09 16.66
C GLN A 40 -15.87 -4.26 15.71
N TRP A 41 -14.98 -4.09 14.73
CA TRP A 41 -14.74 -5.09 13.68
C TRP A 41 -13.32 -5.70 13.74
N ALA A 42 -12.42 -5.13 14.54
CA ALA A 42 -11.13 -5.72 14.86
C ALA A 42 -11.00 -6.01 16.36
N GLU A 43 -10.05 -6.88 16.72
CA GLU A 43 -9.78 -7.30 18.10
C GLU A 43 -9.55 -6.11 19.06
N THR A 44 -8.98 -5.02 18.55
CA THR A 44 -8.74 -3.79 19.32
C THR A 44 -8.97 -2.55 18.46
N LYS A 45 -9.33 -1.43 19.10
CA LYS A 45 -9.47 -0.12 18.43
C LYS A 45 -8.17 0.37 17.78
N SER A 46 -7.02 0.05 18.38
CA SER A 46 -5.71 0.35 17.78
C SER A 46 -5.47 -0.42 16.49
N LEU A 47 -5.94 -1.67 16.38
CA LEU A 47 -5.83 -2.47 15.17
C LEU A 47 -6.67 -1.91 14.02
N GLU A 48 -7.90 -1.45 14.30
CA GLU A 48 -8.75 -0.78 13.30
C GLU A 48 -8.02 0.42 12.69
N PHE A 49 -7.46 1.29 13.55
CA PHE A 49 -6.72 2.47 13.11
C PHE A 49 -5.43 2.12 12.36
N MET A 50 -4.70 1.09 12.82
CA MET A 50 -3.50 0.61 12.16
C MET A 50 -3.79 0.10 10.74
N LEU A 51 -4.94 -0.53 10.53
CA LEU A 51 -5.38 -0.97 9.20
C LEU A 51 -5.72 0.20 8.27
N PHE A 52 -6.27 1.30 8.77
CA PHE A 52 -6.46 2.53 7.97
C PHE A 52 -5.13 3.14 7.53
N ILE A 53 -4.13 3.16 8.42
CA ILE A 53 -2.78 3.60 8.09
C ILE A 53 -2.19 2.71 6.99
N PHE A 54 -2.33 1.38 7.12
CA PHE A 54 -1.84 0.46 6.10
C PHE A 54 -2.51 0.67 4.73
N LEU A 55 -3.83 0.86 4.69
CA LEU A 55 -4.55 1.14 3.44
C LEU A 55 -4.07 2.44 2.79
N ALA A 56 -3.95 3.52 3.57
CA ALA A 56 -3.47 4.81 3.09
C ALA A 56 -2.01 4.75 2.63
N ALA A 57 -1.14 4.10 3.41
CA ALA A 57 0.26 3.90 3.06
C ALA A 57 0.40 3.06 1.78
N GLY A 58 -0.33 1.96 1.67
CA GLY A 58 -0.39 1.11 0.48
C GLY A 58 -0.79 1.91 -0.76
N TYR A 59 -1.88 2.69 -0.68
CA TYR A 59 -2.31 3.57 -1.76
C TYR A 59 -1.20 4.56 -2.18
N SER A 60 -0.60 5.27 -1.21
CA SER A 60 0.48 6.24 -1.46
C SER A 60 1.64 5.59 -2.19
N ILE A 61 2.11 4.45 -1.67
CA ILE A 61 3.27 3.74 -2.19
C ILE A 61 3.00 3.27 -3.62
N VAL A 62 1.87 2.59 -3.86
CA VAL A 62 1.49 2.11 -5.18
C VAL A 62 1.43 3.25 -6.20
N MET A 63 0.78 4.36 -5.84
CA MET A 63 0.69 5.52 -6.73
C MET A 63 2.06 6.17 -6.99
N ASN A 64 2.90 6.27 -5.96
CA ASN A 64 4.25 6.80 -6.11
C ASN A 64 5.12 5.90 -7.00
N VAL A 65 4.98 4.57 -6.90
CA VAL A 65 5.69 3.62 -7.78
C VAL A 65 5.18 3.76 -9.21
N TYR A 66 3.85 3.73 -9.40
CA TYR A 66 3.21 3.83 -10.71
C TYR A 66 3.51 5.16 -11.43
N LYS A 67 3.65 6.27 -10.68
CA LYS A 67 4.05 7.58 -11.24
C LYS A 67 5.55 7.82 -11.29
N GLY A 68 6.35 6.86 -10.84
CA GLY A 68 7.81 6.98 -10.85
C GLY A 68 8.43 7.95 -9.87
N ALA A 69 7.69 8.29 -8.82
CA ALA A 69 8.14 9.11 -7.72
C ALA A 69 8.74 8.31 -6.57
N TYR A 70 8.66 6.98 -6.59
CA TYR A 70 9.15 6.14 -5.50
C TYR A 70 10.68 5.94 -5.52
N PHE A 71 11.23 5.36 -6.58
CA PHE A 71 12.65 5.05 -6.67
C PHE A 71 13.51 6.26 -7.06
N THR A 72 14.68 6.36 -6.45
CA THR A 72 15.69 7.38 -6.79
C THR A 72 16.49 6.93 -8.03
N LYS A 73 16.95 7.87 -8.87
CA LYS A 73 17.70 7.55 -10.12
C LYS A 73 18.93 6.65 -9.93
N LYS A 74 19.56 6.67 -8.75
CA LYS A 74 20.76 5.85 -8.43
C LYS A 74 20.43 4.42 -7.99
N GLN A 75 19.16 4.08 -7.82
CA GLN A 75 18.72 2.78 -7.32
C GLN A 75 18.39 1.83 -8.47
N ASN A 76 18.82 0.57 -8.34
CA ASN A 76 18.41 -0.50 -9.24
C ASN A 76 16.96 -0.91 -8.92
N SER A 77 16.01 -0.24 -9.58
CA SER A 77 14.57 -0.42 -9.32
C SER A 77 14.09 -1.85 -9.56
N ASN A 78 14.70 -2.58 -10.52
CA ASN A 78 14.38 -3.99 -10.78
C ASN A 78 14.79 -4.89 -9.61
N LEU A 79 16.00 -4.69 -9.07
CA LEU A 79 16.48 -5.46 -7.92
C LEU A 79 15.58 -5.25 -6.69
N TYR A 80 15.21 -4.00 -6.39
CA TYR A 80 14.30 -3.70 -5.29
C TYR A 80 12.91 -4.30 -5.50
N ALA A 81 12.37 -4.25 -6.71
CA ALA A 81 11.08 -4.87 -7.03
C ALA A 81 11.10 -6.39 -6.72
N VAL A 82 12.17 -7.09 -7.12
CA VAL A 82 12.34 -8.52 -6.82
C VAL A 82 12.46 -8.78 -5.32
N ILE A 83 13.25 -7.97 -4.60
CA ILE A 83 13.38 -8.09 -3.14
C ILE A 83 12.02 -7.89 -2.46
N PHE A 84 11.27 -6.87 -2.83
CA PHE A 84 9.95 -6.61 -2.27
C PHE A 84 8.95 -7.73 -2.58
N LEU A 85 9.04 -8.36 -3.76
CA LEU A 85 8.23 -9.52 -4.09
C LEU A 85 8.48 -10.68 -3.12
N PHE A 86 9.75 -11.02 -2.86
CA PHE A 86 10.11 -12.09 -1.93
C PHE A 86 9.69 -11.77 -0.49
N ILE A 87 9.89 -10.53 -0.04
CA ILE A 87 9.42 -10.09 1.28
C ILE A 87 7.90 -10.21 1.38
N GLY A 88 7.18 -9.81 0.33
CA GLY A 88 5.72 -9.92 0.29
C GLY A 88 5.23 -11.35 0.37
N ILE A 89 5.79 -12.25 -0.44
CA ILE A 89 5.45 -13.69 -0.42
C ILE A 89 5.77 -14.31 0.95
N ALA A 90 6.91 -13.97 1.55
CA ALA A 90 7.25 -14.45 2.89
C ALA A 90 6.23 -13.99 3.95
N ASN A 91 5.80 -12.72 3.91
CA ASN A 91 4.77 -12.22 4.82
C ASN A 91 3.41 -12.91 4.61
N PHE A 92 3.02 -13.18 3.35
CA PHE A 92 1.85 -13.98 3.04
C PHE A 92 1.93 -15.37 3.64
N TYR A 93 3.04 -16.06 3.45
CA TYR A 93 3.24 -17.39 4.02
C TYR A 93 3.11 -17.38 5.56
N LEU A 94 3.72 -16.39 6.23
CA LEU A 94 3.62 -16.22 7.68
C LEU A 94 2.22 -15.85 8.17
N SER A 95 1.35 -15.33 7.29
CA SER A 95 -0.03 -15.00 7.64
C SER A 95 -0.94 -16.23 7.72
N ILE A 96 -0.61 -17.33 7.02
CA ILE A 96 -1.42 -18.57 6.96
C ILE A 96 -0.99 -19.55 8.07
N SER A 97 -0.76 -19.04 9.28
CA SER A 97 -0.40 -19.87 10.44
C SER A 97 -1.65 -20.52 11.05
N PRO A 98 -1.69 -21.86 11.23
CA PRO A 98 -2.79 -22.55 11.92
C PRO A 98 -2.96 -22.09 13.38
N TYR A 99 -1.90 -21.57 13.99
CA TYR A 99 -1.86 -21.15 15.40
C TYR A 99 -2.28 -19.69 15.61
N SER A 100 -2.55 -18.94 14.54
CA SER A 100 -2.91 -17.53 14.63
C SER A 100 -3.95 -17.21 13.54
N PRO A 101 -5.21 -17.62 13.73
CA PRO A 101 -6.25 -17.39 12.73
C PRO A 101 -6.47 -15.89 12.51
N LEU A 102 -6.83 -15.52 11.28
CA LEU A 102 -7.07 -14.12 10.90
C LEU A 102 -8.36 -13.55 11.49
N ILE A 103 -9.33 -14.42 11.77
CA ILE A 103 -10.64 -14.05 12.31
C ILE A 103 -10.94 -14.97 13.50
N ILE A 104 -11.32 -14.37 14.63
CA ILE A 104 -11.82 -15.06 15.82
C ILE A 104 -13.10 -14.33 16.24
N ASP A 105 -14.19 -15.08 16.47
CA ASP A 105 -15.48 -14.54 16.93
C ASP A 105 -16.02 -13.37 16.08
N GLY A 106 -15.78 -13.41 14.76
CA GLY A 106 -16.20 -12.38 13.82
C GLY A 106 -15.32 -11.13 13.79
N LEU A 107 -14.27 -11.06 14.61
CA LEU A 107 -13.33 -9.95 14.68
C LEU A 107 -12.02 -10.27 13.94
N LEU A 108 -11.45 -9.26 13.28
CA LEU A 108 -10.10 -9.37 12.73
C LEU A 108 -9.05 -9.37 13.83
N THR A 109 -8.18 -10.39 13.83
CA THR A 109 -7.09 -10.51 14.81
C THR A 109 -5.85 -9.77 14.38
N SER A 110 -4.93 -9.50 15.31
CA SER A 110 -3.63 -8.88 15.01
C SER A 110 -2.81 -9.60 13.92
N ASN A 111 -3.05 -10.88 13.64
CA ASN A 111 -2.35 -11.62 12.58
C ASN A 111 -2.63 -11.05 11.18
N ILE A 112 -3.75 -10.32 10.99
CA ILE A 112 -4.09 -9.62 9.73
C ILE A 112 -3.01 -8.64 9.29
N ILE A 113 -2.22 -8.10 10.22
CA ILE A 113 -1.11 -7.18 9.92
C ILE A 113 -0.11 -7.87 8.99
N LYS A 114 0.20 -9.15 9.22
CA LYS A 114 1.15 -9.90 8.36
C LYS A 114 0.62 -10.04 6.94
N LEU A 115 -0.69 -10.32 6.80
CA LEU A 115 -1.34 -10.43 5.51
C LEU A 115 -1.32 -9.08 4.75
N VAL A 116 -1.73 -8.01 5.41
CA VAL A 116 -1.78 -6.67 4.82
C VAL A 116 -0.38 -6.18 4.46
N ASN A 117 0.62 -6.46 5.30
CA ASN A 117 2.01 -6.15 4.99
C ASN A 117 2.48 -6.92 3.75
N GLY A 118 2.15 -8.22 3.64
CA GLY A 118 2.40 -9.02 2.44
C GLY A 118 1.76 -8.44 1.17
N LEU A 119 0.50 -8.00 1.26
CA LEU A 119 -0.22 -7.32 0.17
C LEU A 119 0.48 -6.03 -0.25
N ILE A 120 0.90 -5.20 0.69
CA ILE A 120 1.62 -3.96 0.39
C ILE A 120 2.93 -4.28 -0.32
N TRP A 121 3.78 -5.14 0.24
CA TRP A 121 5.07 -5.46 -0.36
C TRP A 121 4.97 -6.09 -1.75
N THR A 122 3.96 -6.93 -1.99
CA THR A 122 3.70 -7.51 -3.32
C THR A 122 3.07 -6.50 -4.30
N SER A 123 2.33 -5.50 -3.81
CA SER A 123 1.76 -4.46 -4.68
C SER A 123 2.83 -3.56 -5.31
N LEU A 124 3.98 -3.34 -4.67
CA LEU A 124 5.09 -2.56 -5.23
C LEU A 124 5.62 -3.13 -6.56
N PRO A 125 6.08 -4.40 -6.64
CA PRO A 125 6.57 -4.96 -7.90
C PRO A 125 5.48 -5.00 -8.96
N VAL A 126 4.22 -5.29 -8.59
CA VAL A 126 3.09 -5.26 -9.53
C VAL A 126 2.90 -3.86 -10.11
N ALA A 127 2.86 -2.82 -9.27
CA ALA A 127 2.76 -1.42 -9.71
C ALA A 127 3.96 -0.99 -10.58
N TYR A 128 5.14 -1.52 -10.28
CA TYR A 128 6.36 -1.23 -11.03
C TYR A 128 6.34 -1.87 -12.43
N PHE A 129 6.04 -3.17 -12.52
CA PHE A 129 5.97 -3.86 -13.81
C PHE A 129 4.82 -3.36 -14.68
N THR A 130 3.66 -3.08 -14.10
CA THR A 130 2.54 -2.46 -14.85
C THR A 130 2.94 -1.12 -15.44
N ARG A 131 3.62 -0.27 -14.68
CA ARG A 131 4.17 0.98 -15.21
C ARG A 131 5.14 0.74 -16.37
N GLN A 132 6.10 -0.18 -16.22
CA GLN A 132 7.05 -0.49 -17.30
C GLN A 132 6.35 -0.94 -18.59
N LEU A 133 5.31 -1.77 -18.48
CA LEU A 133 4.53 -2.22 -19.63
C LEU A 133 3.78 -1.06 -20.31
N VAL A 134 3.20 -0.14 -19.51
CA VAL A 134 2.50 1.05 -20.02
C VAL A 134 3.49 2.01 -20.69
N ASP A 135 4.62 2.29 -20.06
CA ASP A 135 5.65 3.18 -20.59
C ASP A 135 6.24 2.61 -21.90
N LYS A 136 6.43 1.28 -21.99
CA LYS A 136 6.87 0.61 -23.22
C LYS A 136 5.87 0.78 -24.36
N LYS A 137 4.58 0.51 -24.13
CA LYS A 137 3.53 0.68 -25.14
C LYS A 137 3.39 2.12 -25.64
N ARG A 138 3.56 3.09 -24.73
CA ARG A 138 3.49 4.51 -25.10
C ARG A 138 4.63 4.90 -26.05
N ASN A 139 5.84 4.44 -25.76
CA ASN A 139 7.00 4.74 -26.61
C ASN A 139 6.91 4.07 -27.98
N GLU A 140 6.28 2.88 -28.09
CA GLU A 140 6.02 2.21 -29.36
C GLU A 140 5.02 3.00 -30.23
N ASN A 141 3.94 3.53 -29.63
CA ASN A 141 2.94 4.32 -30.34
C ASN A 141 3.42 5.74 -30.75
N ASP A 142 4.36 6.33 -30.01
CA ASP A 142 4.93 7.65 -30.35
C ASP A 142 6.02 7.55 -31.45
N SER A 143 6.41 6.33 -31.86
CA SER A 143 7.42 6.06 -32.90
C SER A 143 6.86 5.65 -34.27
N ASP A 144 5.53 5.54 -34.40
CA ASP A 144 4.79 5.36 -35.67
C ASP A 144 4.18 6.70 -36.13
#